data_AF-A0A9W9YF11-F1
#
_entry.id   AF-A0A9W9YF11-F1
#
_cell.length_a   1.000
_cell.length_b   1.000
_cell.length_c   1.000
_cell.angle_alpha   90.00
_cell.angle_beta   90.00
_cell.angle_gamma   90.00
#
_symmetry.space_group_name_H-M   'P 1'
#
loop_
_entity.id
_entity.type
_entity.pdbx_description
1 polymer ?
#
loop_
_entity_poly.entity_id
_entity_poly.type
_entity_poly.pdbx_seq_one_letter_code
_entity_poly.pdbx_strand_id
1 'polypeptide(L)'
;MATTASLEDLPNLVTDCGLIDRPNLVTDSGLIDLPNLVTDCGVIDRPNLVTDCGLIDLPNLVADCGLIDRPNLVTDCGLIDLPNLVTDCGLIDRPNLVTDDCGLIDLRNRVTDCGLIDLPNLVTDCGVIDLPNLVTDCGLIDRPNLVTDCGLIDRPNLVTDCGLIDLPNLVTDCGVIDRPNLVTDCGLIDLPNLLLIVVS
;
A
#
# COMPACT_ATOMS: atom_id res chain seq x y z
N MET A 1 19.06 -43.49 -31.02
CA MET A 1 19.75 -43.69 -29.74
C MET A 1 19.92 -42.31 -29.11
N ALA A 2 18.93 -41.85 -28.36
CA ALA A 2 19.04 -40.64 -27.57
C ALA A 2 19.77 -41.04 -26.29
N THR A 3 21.05 -40.70 -26.22
CA THR A 3 21.87 -40.91 -25.02
C THR A 3 21.33 -40.01 -23.92
N THR A 4 21.03 -40.65 -22.79
CA THR A 4 20.77 -40.04 -21.49
C THR A 4 21.85 -39.00 -21.18
N ALA A 5 21.52 -37.72 -21.32
CA ALA A 5 22.34 -36.65 -20.78
C ALA A 5 22.12 -36.63 -19.26
N SER A 6 23.21 -36.89 -18.57
CA SER A 6 23.38 -37.04 -17.13
C SER A 6 22.92 -35.79 -16.35
N LEU A 7 22.44 -36.02 -15.13
CA LEU A 7 21.99 -35.05 -14.12
C LEU A 7 23.09 -34.14 -13.53
N GLU A 8 24.17 -33.81 -14.24
CA GLU A 8 25.33 -33.14 -13.64
C GLU A 8 26.02 -32.14 -14.59
N ASP A 9 25.40 -30.98 -14.86
CA ASP A 9 26.13 -29.72 -15.09
C ASP A 9 25.15 -28.52 -15.12
N LEU A 10 24.58 -28.15 -13.96
CA LEU A 10 23.94 -26.84 -13.84
C LEU A 10 25.06 -25.79 -13.83
N PRO A 11 25.05 -24.78 -14.73
CA PRO A 11 26.11 -23.78 -14.74
C PRO A 11 26.15 -23.06 -13.39
N ASN A 12 27.26 -23.21 -12.68
CA ASN A 12 27.48 -22.58 -11.38
C ASN A 12 27.48 -21.05 -11.47
N LEU A 13 27.82 -20.50 -12.64
CA LEU A 13 27.85 -19.07 -12.92
C LEU A 13 27.40 -18.84 -14.37
N VAL A 14 26.44 -17.94 -14.53
CA VAL A 14 25.88 -17.51 -15.81
C VAL A 14 26.01 -16.00 -15.85
N THR A 15 26.76 -15.49 -16.82
CA THR A 15 27.02 -14.05 -16.92
C THR A 15 26.00 -13.32 -17.78
N ASP A 16 25.46 -13.98 -18.81
CA ASP A 16 24.46 -13.43 -19.74
C ASP A 16 23.74 -14.58 -20.43
N CYS A 17 22.42 -14.65 -20.32
CA CYS A 17 21.60 -15.54 -21.14
C CYS A 17 20.17 -15.02 -21.30
N GLY A 18 19.49 -15.44 -22.38
CA GLY A 18 18.08 -15.07 -22.57
C GLY A 18 17.13 -15.84 -21.64
N LEU A 19 17.39 -17.13 -21.44
CA LEU A 19 16.49 -18.08 -20.79
C LEU A 19 17.31 -19.17 -20.11
N ILE A 20 17.06 -19.39 -18.83
CA ILE A 20 17.75 -20.44 -18.06
C ILE A 20 16.89 -20.99 -16.92
N ASP A 21 17.05 -22.29 -16.67
CA ASP A 21 16.35 -23.03 -15.63
C ASP A 21 17.37 -23.48 -14.56
N ARG A 22 17.11 -23.12 -13.30
CA ARG A 22 17.86 -23.48 -12.08
C ARG A 22 19.36 -23.12 -12.06
N PRO A 23 19.80 -21.95 -12.53
CA PRO A 23 21.20 -21.56 -12.38
C PRO A 23 21.52 -21.27 -10.91
N ASN A 24 22.78 -21.44 -10.50
CA ASN A 24 23.16 -21.09 -9.13
C ASN A 24 23.38 -19.57 -8.99
N LEU A 25 24.25 -19.00 -9.81
CA LEU A 25 24.58 -17.58 -9.82
C LEU A 25 24.35 -17.00 -11.22
N VAL A 26 23.60 -15.91 -11.30
CA VAL A 26 23.32 -15.18 -12.55
C VAL A 26 23.69 -13.72 -12.38
N THR A 27 24.46 -13.19 -13.34
CA THR A 27 24.78 -11.75 -13.37
C THR A 27 23.72 -10.96 -14.14
N ASP A 28 23.33 -11.44 -15.32
CA ASP A 28 22.33 -10.81 -16.19
C ASP A 28 21.55 -11.92 -16.94
N SER A 29 20.22 -11.84 -16.98
CA SER A 29 19.40 -12.67 -17.86
C SER A 29 18.02 -12.09 -18.16
N GLY A 30 17.42 -12.55 -19.26
CA GLY A 30 16.04 -12.21 -19.60
C GLY A 30 14.99 -12.89 -18.71
N LEU A 31 14.96 -14.22 -18.71
CA LEU A 31 14.02 -15.05 -17.93
C LEU A 31 14.76 -16.15 -17.17
N ILE A 32 14.51 -16.26 -15.87
CA ILE A 32 15.12 -17.28 -15.02
C ILE A 32 14.07 -17.98 -14.15
N ASP A 33 14.17 -19.30 -14.02
CA ASP A 33 13.37 -20.08 -13.06
C ASP A 33 14.29 -20.66 -11.96
N LEU A 34 13.89 -20.52 -10.70
CA LEU A 34 14.53 -21.10 -9.50
C LEU A 34 16.05 -20.84 -9.32
N PRO A 35 16.56 -19.59 -9.44
CA PRO A 35 17.96 -19.33 -9.19
C PRO A 35 18.26 -19.10 -7.70
N ASN A 36 19.52 -19.28 -7.29
CA ASN A 36 19.92 -18.90 -5.93
C ASN A 36 20.24 -17.41 -5.81
N LEU A 37 21.13 -16.89 -6.66
CA LEU A 37 21.55 -15.48 -6.60
C LEU A 37 21.50 -14.85 -8.00
N VAL A 38 20.81 -13.73 -8.11
CA VAL A 38 20.71 -12.94 -9.35
C VAL A 38 21.09 -11.49 -9.08
N THR A 39 21.96 -10.95 -9.92
CA THR A 39 22.31 -9.52 -9.87
C THR A 39 21.30 -8.69 -10.64
N ASP A 40 21.03 -9.02 -11.91
CA ASP A 40 20.07 -8.33 -12.76
C ASP A 40 19.25 -9.35 -13.57
N CYS A 41 17.95 -9.11 -13.69
CA CYS A 41 17.10 -9.88 -14.59
C CYS A 41 15.82 -9.16 -15.01
N GLY A 42 15.30 -9.51 -16.19
CA GLY A 42 13.99 -9.04 -16.62
C GLY A 42 12.85 -9.64 -15.80
N VAL A 43 12.77 -10.98 -15.79
CA VAL A 43 11.69 -11.74 -15.14
C VAL A 43 12.24 -12.99 -14.46
N ILE A 44 11.77 -13.26 -13.25
CA ILE A 44 12.31 -14.36 -12.42
C ILE A 44 11.25 -15.01 -11.52
N ASP A 45 11.27 -16.34 -11.43
CA ASP A 45 10.40 -17.12 -10.54
C ASP A 45 11.21 -17.77 -9.42
N ARG A 46 10.75 -17.59 -8.17
CA ARG A 46 11.29 -18.19 -6.93
C ARG A 46 12.80 -18.09 -6.72
N PRO A 47 13.41 -16.88 -6.80
CA PRO A 47 14.80 -16.72 -6.44
C PRO A 47 15.03 -16.64 -4.93
N ASN A 48 16.23 -17.01 -4.46
CA ASN A 48 16.60 -16.75 -3.08
C ASN A 48 17.03 -15.29 -2.84
N LEU A 49 17.90 -14.74 -3.68
CA LEU A 49 18.39 -13.36 -3.54
C LEU A 49 18.47 -12.68 -4.90
N VAL A 50 17.87 -11.49 -5.00
CA VAL A 50 17.90 -10.64 -6.20
C VAL A 50 18.36 -9.24 -5.84
N THR A 51 19.28 -8.69 -6.62
CA THR A 51 19.72 -7.30 -6.46
C THR A 51 18.81 -6.35 -7.22
N ASP A 52 18.57 -6.61 -8.50
CA ASP A 52 17.69 -5.80 -9.36
C ASP A 52 16.85 -6.72 -10.26
N CYS A 53 15.57 -6.41 -10.44
CA CYS A 53 14.73 -7.09 -11.41
C CYS A 53 13.52 -6.27 -11.87
N GLY A 54 13.05 -6.57 -13.08
CA GLY A 54 11.78 -6.04 -13.58
C GLY A 54 10.57 -6.63 -12.86
N LEU A 55 10.40 -7.96 -12.96
CA LEU A 55 9.25 -8.71 -12.43
C LEU A 55 9.71 -9.97 -11.69
N ILE A 56 9.11 -10.23 -10.53
CA ILE A 56 9.55 -11.33 -9.66
C ILE A 56 8.40 -11.96 -8.87
N ASP A 57 8.32 -13.30 -8.86
CA ASP A 57 7.35 -14.06 -8.05
C ASP A 57 8.07 -14.85 -6.95
N LEU A 58 7.54 -14.78 -5.73
CA LEU A 58 7.96 -15.55 -4.56
C LEU A 58 9.46 -15.47 -4.18
N PRO A 59 10.10 -14.28 -4.13
CA PRO A 59 11.49 -14.19 -3.72
C PRO A 59 11.67 -14.19 -2.20
N ASN A 60 12.84 -14.65 -1.73
CA ASN A 60 13.18 -14.50 -0.32
C ASN A 60 13.70 -13.09 0.01
N LEU A 61 14.64 -12.54 -0.77
CA LEU A 61 15.20 -11.21 -0.53
C LEU A 61 15.41 -10.48 -1.85
N VAL A 62 14.92 -9.24 -1.90
CA VAL A 62 15.06 -8.34 -3.05
C VAL A 62 15.56 -6.98 -2.59
N ALA A 63 16.60 -6.47 -3.24
CA ALA A 63 17.07 -5.11 -2.99
C ALA A 63 16.23 -4.09 -3.77
N ASP A 64 16.07 -4.26 -5.09
CA ASP A 64 15.28 -3.38 -5.96
C ASP A 64 14.43 -4.21 -6.93
N CYS A 65 13.19 -3.79 -7.17
CA CYS A 65 12.35 -4.37 -8.21
C CYS A 65 11.23 -3.45 -8.71
N GLY A 66 10.85 -3.65 -9.97
CA GLY A 66 9.67 -3.00 -10.53
C GLY A 66 8.37 -3.51 -9.90
N LEU A 67 8.05 -4.79 -10.11
CA LEU A 67 6.85 -5.45 -9.60
C LEU A 67 7.19 -6.79 -8.93
N ILE A 68 6.58 -7.06 -7.78
CA ILE A 68 6.91 -8.23 -6.95
C ILE A 68 5.67 -8.85 -6.27
N ASP A 69 5.54 -10.17 -6.38
CA ASP A 69 4.46 -10.95 -5.74
C ASP A 69 5.02 -11.81 -4.59
N ARG A 70 4.42 -11.69 -3.40
CA ARG A 70 4.68 -12.49 -2.19
C ARG A 70 6.15 -12.60 -1.77
N PRO A 71 6.89 -11.49 -1.61
CA PRO A 71 8.25 -11.55 -1.12
C PRO A 71 8.34 -11.67 0.41
N ASN A 72 9.45 -12.25 0.88
CA ASN A 72 9.75 -12.24 2.31
C ASN A 72 10.32 -10.89 2.78
N LEU A 73 11.30 -10.33 2.08
CA LEU A 73 11.92 -9.04 2.43
C LEU A 73 12.26 -8.25 1.17
N VAL A 74 11.85 -6.98 1.15
CA VAL A 74 12.12 -6.04 0.06
C VAL A 74 12.65 -4.73 0.60
N THR A 75 13.73 -4.23 -0.01
CA THR A 75 14.30 -2.93 0.35
C THR A 75 13.62 -1.79 -0.39
N ASP A 76 13.53 -1.89 -1.72
CA ASP A 76 12.86 -0.91 -2.59
C ASP A 76 12.03 -1.63 -3.66
N CYS A 77 10.85 -1.10 -3.96
CA CYS A 77 10.03 -1.58 -5.06
C CYS A 77 9.00 -0.58 -5.59
N GLY A 78 8.67 -0.68 -6.88
CA GLY A 78 7.59 0.09 -7.46
C GLY A 78 6.21 -0.33 -6.94
N LEU A 79 5.86 -1.61 -7.12
CA LEU A 79 4.60 -2.19 -6.64
C LEU A 79 4.80 -3.60 -6.10
N ILE A 80 4.16 -3.89 -4.98
CA ILE A 80 4.35 -5.13 -4.22
C ILE A 80 3.03 -5.68 -3.68
N ASP A 81 2.79 -6.98 -3.86
CA ASP A 81 1.61 -7.70 -3.32
C ASP A 81 2.04 -8.69 -2.23
N LEU A 82 1.32 -8.67 -1.10
CA LEU A 82 1.46 -9.59 0.03
C LEU A 82 2.89 -9.77 0.59
N PRO A 83 3.64 -8.70 0.87
CA PRO A 83 4.97 -8.85 1.45
C PRO A 83 4.96 -9.12 2.95
N ASN A 84 5.97 -9.84 3.43
CA ASN A 84 6.20 -9.99 4.86
C ASN A 84 6.82 -8.72 5.49
N LEU A 85 7.86 -8.16 4.88
CA LEU A 85 8.52 -6.93 5.34
C LEU A 85 8.98 -6.08 4.15
N VAL A 86 8.66 -4.79 4.18
CA VAL A 86 9.08 -3.78 3.19
C VAL A 86 9.66 -2.57 3.89
N THR A 87 10.81 -2.10 3.37
CA THR A 87 11.40 -0.82 3.78
C THR A 87 10.75 0.32 3.01
N ASP A 88 10.95 0.41 1.69
CA ASP A 88 10.40 1.46 0.81
C ASP A 88 9.58 0.84 -0.34
N CYS A 89 8.46 1.49 -0.70
CA CYS A 89 7.74 1.17 -1.92
C CYS A 89 6.84 2.30 -2.44
N GLY A 90 6.58 2.28 -3.75
CA GLY A 90 5.58 3.12 -4.38
C GLY A 90 4.15 2.74 -3.98
N LEU A 91 3.78 1.47 -4.17
CA LEU A 91 2.44 0.93 -3.86
C LEU A 91 2.53 -0.46 -3.24
N ILE A 92 1.77 -0.70 -2.17
CA ILE A 92 1.77 -1.99 -1.46
C ILE A 92 0.37 -2.50 -1.15
N ASP A 93 0.08 -3.72 -1.61
CA ASP A 93 -1.14 -4.45 -1.28
C ASP A 93 -0.86 -5.43 -0.12
N ARG A 94 -1.69 -5.34 0.93
CA ARG A 94 -1.72 -6.24 2.10
C ARG A 94 -0.35 -6.59 2.73
N PRO A 95 0.45 -5.59 3.17
CA PRO A 95 1.68 -5.89 3.89
C PRO A 95 1.45 -6.42 5.30
N ASN A 96 2.32 -7.35 5.74
CA ASN A 96 2.39 -7.73 7.15
C ASN A 96 3.07 -6.64 8.00
N LEU A 97 4.22 -6.12 7.55
CA LEU A 97 4.97 -5.06 8.21
C LEU A 97 5.62 -4.12 7.20
N VAL A 98 5.56 -2.82 7.49
CA VAL A 98 6.19 -1.73 6.75
C VAL A 98 7.00 -0.92 7.76
N THR A 99 8.27 -0.65 7.48
CA THR A 99 9.18 0.03 8.42
C THR A 99 9.53 1.48 8.07
N ASP A 100 9.40 1.90 6.81
CA ASP A 100 9.65 3.29 6.37
C ASP A 100 8.51 3.79 5.44
N ASP A 101 8.75 4.91 4.75
CA ASP A 101 7.78 5.60 3.90
C ASP A 101 7.28 4.68 2.77
N CYS A 102 5.95 4.66 2.57
CA CYS A 102 5.32 4.02 1.43
C CYS A 102 4.37 5.01 0.77
N GLY A 103 4.37 5.07 -0.56
CA GLY A 103 3.57 6.03 -1.31
C GLY A 103 2.06 5.80 -1.15
N LEU A 104 1.60 4.56 -1.27
CA LEU A 104 0.20 4.16 -1.07
C LEU A 104 0.14 2.73 -0.51
N ILE A 105 -0.65 2.54 0.55
CA ILE A 105 -1.00 1.21 1.08
C ILE A 105 -2.47 0.93 0.75
N ASP A 106 -2.80 -0.20 0.14
CA ASP A 106 -4.20 -0.53 -0.23
C ASP A 106 -4.99 -1.02 1.01
N LEU A 107 -4.58 -2.13 1.63
CA LEU A 107 -5.34 -2.78 2.70
C LEU A 107 -4.49 -3.01 3.96
N ARG A 108 -4.88 -2.40 5.08
CA ARG A 108 -4.28 -2.68 6.40
C ARG A 108 -5.33 -2.82 7.50
N ASN A 109 -5.14 -3.83 8.37
CA ASN A 109 -6.03 -4.06 9.51
C ASN A 109 -5.91 -3.00 10.61
N ARG A 110 -4.71 -2.46 10.85
CA ARG A 110 -4.45 -1.40 11.83
C ARG A 110 -3.28 -0.53 11.37
N VAL A 111 -3.47 0.79 11.41
CA VAL A 111 -2.47 1.78 11.01
C VAL A 111 -2.28 2.78 12.14
N THR A 112 -1.02 3.03 12.49
CA THR A 112 -0.67 3.98 13.55
C THR A 112 -0.32 5.36 13.00
N ASP A 113 0.38 5.41 11.86
CA ASP A 113 0.78 6.62 11.13
C ASP A 113 0.98 6.26 9.65
N CYS A 114 0.52 7.12 8.72
CA CYS A 114 0.71 6.96 7.28
C CYS A 114 0.42 8.26 6.50
N GLY A 115 1.07 8.42 5.34
CA GLY A 115 0.79 9.51 4.40
C GLY A 115 -0.52 9.31 3.62
N LEU A 116 -0.69 8.16 2.97
CA LEU A 116 -1.83 7.82 2.09
C LEU A 116 -2.24 6.34 2.24
N ILE A 117 -3.52 6.05 2.43
CA ILE A 117 -4.06 4.68 2.49
C ILE A 117 -5.51 4.61 1.95
N ASP A 118 -5.85 3.54 1.22
CA ASP A 118 -7.10 3.46 0.43
C ASP A 118 -8.23 2.66 1.12
N LEU A 119 -7.93 1.63 1.92
CA LEU A 119 -8.95 0.83 2.63
C LEU A 119 -8.46 0.29 4.01
N PRO A 120 -8.23 1.16 5.01
CA PRO A 120 -7.85 0.68 6.35
C PRO A 120 -9.07 0.34 7.23
N ASN A 121 -8.92 -0.69 8.06
CA ASN A 121 -9.94 -1.03 9.07
C ASN A 121 -9.92 -0.09 10.30
N LEU A 122 -8.74 0.27 10.79
CA LEU A 122 -8.58 1.14 11.96
C LEU A 122 -7.35 2.02 11.79
N VAL A 123 -7.52 3.33 11.94
CA VAL A 123 -6.46 4.33 11.83
C VAL A 123 -6.43 5.22 13.07
N THR A 124 -5.22 5.46 13.56
CA THR A 124 -4.99 6.36 14.69
C THR A 124 -4.66 7.77 14.22
N ASP A 125 -3.69 7.92 13.31
CA ASP A 125 -3.24 9.19 12.73
C ASP A 125 -2.88 8.98 11.24
N CYS A 126 -3.17 9.96 10.39
CA CYS A 126 -2.90 9.91 8.96
C CYS A 126 -3.03 11.26 8.24
N GLY A 127 -2.29 11.41 7.14
CA GLY A 127 -2.41 12.55 6.24
C GLY A 127 -3.69 12.52 5.42
N VAL A 128 -3.87 11.49 4.59
CA VAL A 128 -4.98 11.35 3.64
C VAL A 128 -5.46 9.89 3.56
N ILE A 129 -6.77 9.65 3.63
CA ILE A 129 -7.35 8.30 3.56
C ILE A 129 -8.62 8.24 2.71
N ASP A 130 -8.82 7.14 1.97
CA ASP A 130 -10.12 6.77 1.38
C ASP A 130 -10.74 5.58 2.15
N LEU A 131 -12.08 5.50 2.16
CA LEU A 131 -12.91 4.39 2.64
C LEU A 131 -12.53 3.73 4.00
N PRO A 132 -12.18 4.45 5.08
CA PRO A 132 -11.82 3.79 6.32
C PRO A 132 -13.04 3.38 7.17
N ASN A 133 -12.88 2.31 7.95
CA ASN A 133 -13.92 1.89 8.91
C ASN A 133 -13.94 2.75 10.19
N LEU A 134 -12.79 2.99 10.82
CA LEU A 134 -12.69 3.80 12.04
C LEU A 134 -11.40 4.63 12.03
N VAL A 135 -11.54 5.94 12.22
CA VAL A 135 -10.41 6.88 12.29
C VAL A 135 -10.47 7.73 13.55
N THR A 136 -9.33 7.87 14.22
CA THR A 136 -9.21 8.70 15.43
C THR A 136 -8.84 10.13 15.07
N ASP A 137 -7.77 10.33 14.28
CA ASP A 137 -7.28 11.63 13.81
C ASP A 137 -6.86 11.54 12.33
N CYS A 138 -7.16 12.57 11.54
CA CYS A 138 -6.75 12.66 10.14
C CYS A 138 -6.76 14.08 9.56
N GLY A 139 -5.88 14.32 8.59
CA GLY A 139 -5.90 15.54 7.78
C GLY A 139 -7.08 15.60 6.81
N LEU A 140 -7.13 14.66 5.86
CA LEU A 140 -8.16 14.54 4.81
C LEU A 140 -8.73 13.13 4.75
N ILE A 141 -10.04 12.99 4.55
CA ILE A 141 -10.69 11.68 4.47
C ILE A 141 -11.86 11.64 3.48
N ASP A 142 -12.00 10.57 2.70
CA ASP A 142 -13.18 10.29 1.85
C ASP A 142 -13.95 9.06 2.35
N ARG A 143 -15.29 9.17 2.42
CA ARG A 143 -16.26 8.09 2.74
C ARG A 143 -15.94 7.22 3.98
N PRO A 144 -15.66 7.80 5.16
CA PRO A 144 -15.42 7.02 6.36
C PRO A 144 -16.71 6.56 7.06
N ASN A 145 -16.63 5.43 7.78
CA ASN A 145 -17.74 4.97 8.61
C ASN A 145 -17.84 5.70 9.97
N LEU A 146 -16.72 5.90 10.68
CA LEU A 146 -16.69 6.60 11.97
C LEU A 146 -15.40 7.40 12.10
N VAL A 147 -15.52 8.69 12.43
CA VAL A 147 -14.39 9.60 12.65
C VAL A 147 -14.53 10.32 13.99
N THR A 148 -13.44 10.38 14.76
CA THR A 148 -13.40 11.09 16.05
C THR A 148 -12.98 12.55 15.87
N ASP A 149 -11.85 12.81 15.19
CA ASP A 149 -11.31 14.13 14.88
C ASP A 149 -10.79 14.16 13.43
N CYS A 150 -11.02 15.26 12.71
CA CYS A 150 -10.51 15.44 11.34
C CYS A 150 -10.46 16.90 10.86
N GLY A 151 -9.51 17.18 9.97
CA GLY A 151 -9.44 18.46 9.26
C GLY A 151 -10.57 18.64 8.24
N LEU A 152 -10.56 17.85 7.17
CA LEU A 152 -11.57 17.83 6.10
C LEU A 152 -12.08 16.41 5.83
N ILE A 153 -13.38 16.25 5.59
CA ILE A 153 -14.03 14.95 5.43
C ILE A 153 -15.19 15.00 4.41
N ASP A 154 -15.20 14.06 3.46
CA ASP A 154 -16.27 13.91 2.46
C ASP A 154 -17.13 12.68 2.74
N ARG A 155 -18.46 12.83 2.72
CA ARG A 155 -19.48 11.78 2.85
C ARG A 155 -19.30 10.81 4.04
N PRO A 156 -19.14 11.29 5.29
CA PRO A 156 -19.02 10.40 6.44
C PRO A 156 -20.37 9.88 6.96
N ASN A 157 -20.33 8.70 7.59
CA ASN A 157 -21.49 8.17 8.31
C ASN A 157 -21.67 8.80 9.70
N LEU A 158 -20.62 8.88 10.51
CA LEU A 158 -20.67 9.48 11.86
C LEU A 158 -19.38 10.24 12.16
N VAL A 159 -19.52 11.51 12.59
CA VAL A 159 -18.40 12.39 12.99
C VAL A 159 -18.62 12.95 14.39
N THR A 160 -17.58 12.93 15.22
CA THR A 160 -17.62 13.52 16.57
C THR A 160 -17.16 14.98 16.56
N ASP A 161 -15.97 15.26 16.02
CA ASP A 161 -15.39 16.60 15.88
C ASP A 161 -14.69 16.75 14.52
N CYS A 162 -14.74 17.94 13.92
CA CYS A 162 -14.07 18.25 12.66
C CYS A 162 -14.03 19.74 12.29
N GLY A 163 -13.10 20.10 11.39
CA GLY A 163 -13.04 21.42 10.78
C GLY A 163 -14.14 21.67 9.73
N LEU A 164 -14.17 20.86 8.67
CA LEU A 164 -15.13 20.98 7.56
C LEU A 164 -15.63 19.61 7.09
N ILE A 165 -16.95 19.49 6.87
CA ILE A 165 -17.58 18.28 6.33
C ILE A 165 -18.46 18.56 5.12
N ASP A 166 -18.41 17.67 4.12
CA ASP A 166 -19.39 17.60 3.03
C ASP A 166 -20.26 16.34 3.12
N LEU A 167 -21.58 16.49 2.91
CA LEU A 167 -22.59 15.40 2.89
C LEU A 167 -22.56 14.39 4.07
N PRO A 168 -22.54 14.80 5.35
CA PRO A 168 -22.56 13.84 6.46
C PRO A 168 -23.95 13.29 6.79
N ASN A 169 -23.98 12.05 7.31
CA ASN A 169 -25.17 11.46 7.89
C ASN A 169 -25.48 11.95 9.32
N LEU A 170 -24.49 11.94 10.23
CA LEU A 170 -24.65 12.41 11.62
C LEU A 170 -23.37 13.09 12.12
N VAL A 171 -23.52 14.29 12.70
CA VAL A 171 -22.41 15.10 13.24
C VAL A 171 -22.72 15.61 14.65
N THR A 172 -21.75 15.48 15.54
CA THR A 172 -21.86 15.99 16.92
C THR A 172 -21.33 17.43 17.03
N ASP A 173 -20.12 17.70 16.57
CA ASP A 173 -19.48 19.02 16.56
C ASP A 173 -18.73 19.25 15.23
N CYS A 174 -18.80 20.47 14.68
CA CYS A 174 -18.07 20.86 13.48
C CYS A 174 -17.93 22.38 13.28
N GLY A 175 -16.86 22.81 12.61
CA GLY A 175 -16.71 24.20 12.19
C GLY A 175 -17.68 24.60 11.07
N VAL A 176 -17.60 23.90 9.93
CA VAL A 176 -18.40 24.15 8.72
C VAL A 176 -18.96 22.84 8.16
N ILE A 177 -20.21 22.86 7.69
CA ILE A 177 -20.88 21.67 7.15
C ILE A 177 -21.72 22.01 5.92
N ASP A 178 -21.58 21.23 4.84
CA ASP A 178 -22.46 21.29 3.65
C ASP A 178 -23.42 20.09 3.63
N ARG A 179 -24.70 20.36 3.40
CA ARG A 179 -25.79 19.37 3.26
C ARG A 179 -25.82 18.23 4.31
N PRO A 180 -25.86 18.53 5.62
CA PRO A 180 -26.01 17.49 6.62
C PRO A 180 -27.42 16.89 6.67
N ASN A 181 -27.49 15.60 7.06
CA ASN A 181 -28.76 14.97 7.44
C ASN A 181 -29.17 15.30 8.89
N LEU A 182 -28.24 15.24 9.85
CA LEU A 182 -28.48 15.56 11.27
C LEU A 182 -27.22 16.14 11.94
N VAL A 183 -27.37 17.27 12.65
CA VAL A 183 -26.28 18.00 13.34
C VAL A 183 -26.71 18.36 14.76
N THR A 184 -25.81 18.20 15.73
CA THR A 184 -26.05 18.61 17.12
C THR A 184 -25.46 19.98 17.42
N ASP A 185 -24.19 20.20 17.07
CA ASP A 185 -23.48 21.47 17.21
C ASP A 185 -22.66 21.78 15.93
N CYS A 186 -22.69 23.03 15.50
CA CYS A 186 -21.91 23.51 14.36
C CYS A 186 -21.78 25.04 14.35
N GLY A 187 -20.69 25.56 13.79
CA GLY A 187 -20.54 27.02 13.59
C GLY A 187 -21.30 27.56 12.37
N LEU A 188 -21.16 26.90 11.22
CA LEU A 188 -21.74 27.33 9.94
C LEU A 188 -22.33 26.14 9.17
N ILE A 189 -23.57 26.30 8.69
CA ILE A 189 -24.19 25.37 7.74
C ILE A 189 -24.31 26.07 6.38
N ASP A 190 -23.67 25.49 5.36
CA ASP A 190 -23.90 25.85 3.96
C ASP A 190 -25.02 24.96 3.40
N LEU A 191 -26.08 25.58 2.89
CA LEU A 191 -27.15 24.93 2.13
C LEU A 191 -27.23 25.61 0.77
N PRO A 192 -27.59 24.89 -0.31
CA PRO A 192 -27.73 25.50 -1.62
C PRO A 192 -28.72 26.68 -1.55
N ASN A 193 -28.17 27.90 -1.63
CA ASN A 193 -28.84 29.21 -1.55
C ASN A 193 -29.15 29.77 -0.16
N LEU A 194 -28.59 29.25 0.94
CA LEU A 194 -28.77 29.83 2.27
C LEU A 194 -27.57 29.50 3.19
N LEU A 195 -26.88 30.54 3.68
CA LEU A 195 -25.89 30.40 4.75
C LEU A 195 -26.58 30.61 6.11
N LEU A 196 -26.53 29.60 6.98
CA LEU A 196 -27.03 29.68 8.35
C LEU A 196 -25.86 29.70 9.33
N ILE A 197 -25.71 30.80 10.07
CA ILE A 197 -24.80 30.88 11.22
C ILE A 197 -25.55 30.30 12.41
N VAL A 198 -25.08 29.16 12.91
CA VAL A 198 -25.61 28.54 14.12
C VAL A 198 -24.70 29.00 15.26
N VAL A 199 -25.28 29.70 16.23
CA VAL A 199 -24.57 30.12 17.44
C VAL A 199 -25.12 29.25 18.56
N SER A 200 -24.42 28.16 18.86
CA SER A 200 -24.68 27.29 20.01
C SER A 200 -23.98 27.83 21.26
#